data_AF-A0A524PVT9-F1
#
_entry.id   AF-A0A524PVT9-F1
#
_cell.length_a   1.000
_cell.length_b   1.000
_cell.length_c   1.000
_cell.angle_alpha   90.00
_cell.angle_beta   90.00
_cell.angle_gamma   90.00
#
_symmetry.space_group_name_H-M   'P 1'
#
loop_
_entity.id
_entity.type
_entity.pdbx_description
1 polymer ?
#
loop_
_entity_poly.entity_id
_entity_poly.type
_entity_poly.pdbx_seq_one_letter_code
_entity_poly.pdbx_strand_id
1 'polypeptide(L)'
;VVPSEIPANWEDEALKAQVVASRTYAYYHIMAARKHSSAYDLDSSVLSQVYRGIDDEKTSTSRAVRATSGEILLHEYLPILSYFHSTCGGKTVSDSLVWKKSSMPYLKGVRCGYCSDSTRYSWETKLSLGQIRNCLSVKYGVIGEIRSLSFKKKDDRVTDVIIRHAGGIITLGGNDFRLLFPGDTIQSLYFTSTQVSTGLILKGFGWGHGVGMCQWGARGMARKGFRYRQILRHYYAGVHVGSVGHTNIAATLKEREPNR
;
A
#
# COMPACT_ATOMS: atom_id res chain seq x y z
N VAL A 1 -14.09 -0.40 -7.16
CA VAL A 1 -12.67 -0.32 -6.75
C VAL A 1 -11.79 0.09 -7.92
N VAL A 2 -11.69 -0.68 -9.02
CA VAL A 2 -10.76 -0.36 -10.13
C VAL A 2 -10.95 1.02 -10.77
N PRO A 3 -12.19 1.52 -11.04
CA PRO A 3 -12.37 2.89 -11.54
C PRO A 3 -11.94 3.99 -10.56
N SER A 4 -11.90 3.69 -9.26
CA SER A 4 -11.54 4.63 -8.21
C SER A 4 -10.05 4.62 -7.86
N GLU A 5 -9.33 3.54 -8.18
CA GLU A 5 -7.93 3.33 -7.78
C GLU A 5 -6.93 3.74 -8.87
N ILE A 6 -7.26 3.52 -10.16
CA ILE A 6 -6.41 3.94 -11.30
C ILE A 6 -7.26 4.51 -12.44
N PRO A 7 -6.74 5.49 -13.22
CA PRO A 7 -7.47 6.06 -14.35
C PRO A 7 -7.86 5.01 -15.40
N ALA A 8 -9.14 5.03 -15.81
CA ALA A 8 -9.70 4.06 -16.77
C ALA A 8 -9.07 4.12 -18.18
N ASN A 9 -8.32 5.17 -18.50
CA ASN A 9 -7.59 5.32 -19.77
C ASN A 9 -6.16 4.76 -19.74
N TRP A 10 -5.77 4.09 -18.65
CA TRP A 10 -4.49 3.39 -18.59
C TRP A 10 -4.48 2.12 -19.45
N GLU A 11 -3.27 1.63 -19.67
CA GLU A 11 -2.96 0.47 -20.49
C GLU A 11 -3.69 -0.78 -19.97
N ASP A 12 -4.27 -1.56 -20.87
CA ASP A 12 -5.15 -2.70 -20.54
C ASP A 12 -4.48 -3.72 -19.60
N GLU A 13 -3.19 -3.99 -19.79
CA GLU A 13 -2.43 -4.91 -18.93
C GLU A 13 -2.18 -4.35 -17.53
N ALA A 14 -2.10 -3.02 -17.36
CA ALA A 14 -2.04 -2.38 -16.04
C ALA A 14 -3.41 -2.41 -15.35
N LEU A 15 -4.50 -2.19 -16.12
CA LEU A 15 -5.87 -2.35 -15.61
C LEU A 15 -6.12 -3.77 -15.11
N LYS A 16 -5.75 -4.79 -15.90
CA LYS A 16 -5.86 -6.21 -15.53
C LYS A 16 -5.05 -6.52 -14.26
N ALA A 17 -3.82 -6.01 -14.14
CA ALA A 17 -3.01 -6.20 -12.95
C ALA A 17 -3.70 -5.62 -11.70
N GLN A 18 -4.21 -4.40 -11.79
CA GLN A 18 -4.96 -3.77 -10.71
C GLN A 18 -6.23 -4.54 -10.34
N VAL A 19 -6.99 -5.02 -11.33
CA VAL A 19 -8.19 -5.82 -11.08
C VAL A 19 -7.85 -7.07 -10.26
N VAL A 20 -6.84 -7.83 -10.68
CA VAL A 20 -6.46 -9.07 -10.01
C VAL A 20 -5.94 -8.78 -8.60
N ALA A 21 -5.11 -7.75 -8.41
CA ALA A 21 -4.63 -7.34 -7.09
C ALA A 21 -5.80 -6.90 -6.18
N SER A 22 -6.69 -6.02 -6.65
CA SER A 22 -7.85 -5.58 -5.88
C SER A 22 -8.79 -6.73 -5.51
N ARG A 23 -9.07 -7.66 -6.44
CA ARG A 23 -9.90 -8.84 -6.17
C ARG A 23 -9.26 -9.75 -5.13
N THR A 24 -7.96 -9.99 -5.25
CA THR A 24 -7.21 -10.82 -4.30
C THR A 24 -7.25 -10.21 -2.90
N TYR A 25 -7.04 -8.90 -2.78
CA TYR A 25 -7.12 -8.20 -1.50
C TYR A 25 -8.50 -8.36 -0.85
N ALA A 26 -9.58 -8.14 -1.60
CA ALA A 26 -10.93 -8.31 -1.10
C ALA A 26 -11.20 -9.76 -0.67
N TYR A 27 -10.77 -10.73 -1.49
CA TYR A 27 -10.95 -12.16 -1.21
C TYR A 27 -10.17 -12.60 0.05
N TYR A 28 -8.96 -12.09 0.25
CA TYR A 28 -8.16 -12.34 1.45
C TYR A 28 -8.91 -11.92 2.73
N HIS A 29 -9.49 -10.72 2.75
CA HIS A 29 -10.22 -10.21 3.92
C HIS A 29 -11.52 -10.96 4.17
N ILE A 30 -12.27 -11.31 3.12
CA ILE A 30 -13.47 -12.16 3.23
C ILE A 30 -13.11 -13.52 3.88
N MET A 31 -12.01 -14.14 3.46
CA MET A 31 -11.55 -15.40 4.06
C MET A 31 -11.10 -15.23 5.51
N ALA A 32 -10.41 -14.14 5.83
CA ALA A 32 -9.97 -13.84 7.19
C ALA A 32 -11.17 -13.62 8.14
N ALA A 33 -12.16 -12.81 7.74
CA ALA A 33 -13.35 -12.53 8.53
C ALA A 33 -14.13 -13.80 8.91
N ARG A 34 -14.27 -14.73 7.96
CA ARG A 34 -14.95 -16.02 8.17
C ARG A 34 -14.23 -16.95 9.13
N LYS A 35 -12.89 -16.88 9.18
CA LYS A 35 -12.10 -17.67 10.13
C LYS A 35 -12.28 -17.18 11.57
N HIS A 36 -12.70 -15.94 11.76
CA HIS A 36 -12.83 -15.29 13.06
C HIS A 36 -14.28 -15.05 13.52
N SER A 37 -15.29 -15.64 12.85
CA SER A 37 -16.72 -15.48 13.19
C SER A 37 -17.14 -14.04 13.49
N SER A 38 -16.53 -13.06 12.82
CA SER A 38 -16.72 -11.63 13.10
C SER A 38 -17.72 -11.06 12.10
N ALA A 39 -18.77 -10.41 12.59
CA ALA A 39 -19.94 -9.97 11.81
C ALA A 39 -19.71 -8.72 10.93
N TYR A 40 -18.46 -8.35 10.65
CA TYR A 40 -18.12 -7.11 9.92
C TYR A 40 -16.88 -7.32 9.04
N ASP A 41 -16.97 -6.93 7.75
CA ASP A 41 -16.03 -7.34 6.70
C ASP A 41 -14.85 -6.39 6.42
N LEU A 42 -14.75 -5.20 7.02
CA LEU A 42 -13.62 -4.27 6.79
C LEU A 42 -13.39 -3.37 8.01
N ASP A 43 -12.18 -3.41 8.59
CA ASP A 43 -11.75 -2.45 9.62
C ASP A 43 -11.47 -1.07 9.00
N SER A 44 -11.89 -0.03 9.70
CA SER A 44 -11.93 1.38 9.27
C SER A 44 -10.59 2.12 9.35
N SER A 45 -9.47 1.41 9.25
CA SER A 45 -8.12 1.97 9.39
C SER A 45 -7.50 2.37 8.04
N VAL A 46 -7.93 3.49 7.44
CA VAL A 46 -7.26 4.19 6.29
C VAL A 46 -6.85 3.29 5.09
N LEU A 47 -7.40 2.08 4.98
CA LEU A 47 -7.29 1.20 3.83
C LEU A 47 -8.49 1.49 2.93
N SER A 48 -8.53 2.71 2.39
CA SER A 48 -9.62 3.15 1.53
C SER A 48 -9.55 2.39 0.20
N GLN A 49 -10.23 1.25 0.10
CA GLN A 49 -10.76 0.82 -1.19
C GLN A 49 -12.00 1.65 -1.45
N VAL A 50 -11.90 2.63 -2.35
CA VAL A 50 -13.06 3.44 -2.69
C VAL A 50 -13.94 2.63 -3.66
N TYR A 51 -15.06 2.10 -3.18
CA TYR A 51 -16.12 1.56 -4.03
C TYR A 51 -17.18 2.66 -4.26
N ARG A 52 -17.19 3.28 -5.44
CA ARG A 52 -18.14 4.36 -5.79
C ARG A 52 -19.48 3.90 -6.38
N GLY A 53 -19.82 2.61 -6.27
CA GLY A 53 -21.07 2.08 -6.84
C GLY A 53 -21.04 1.87 -8.36
N ILE A 54 -22.19 1.44 -8.91
CA ILE A 54 -22.41 1.02 -10.31
C ILE A 54 -22.34 2.18 -11.31
N ASP A 55 -22.53 3.43 -10.87
CA ASP A 55 -22.65 4.59 -11.77
C ASP A 55 -21.31 5.08 -12.37
N ASP A 56 -20.17 4.50 -11.96
CA ASP A 56 -18.83 4.87 -12.42
C ASP A 56 -18.17 3.77 -13.30
N GLU A 57 -18.97 2.86 -13.86
CA GLU A 57 -18.48 1.82 -14.76
C GLU A 57 -17.98 2.42 -16.10
N LYS A 58 -16.68 2.29 -16.36
CA LYS A 58 -16.08 2.58 -17.67
C LYS A 58 -15.88 1.29 -18.46
N THR A 59 -16.17 1.31 -19.75
CA THR A 59 -16.07 0.15 -20.66
C THR A 59 -14.70 -0.53 -20.65
N SER A 60 -13.61 0.24 -20.51
CA SER A 60 -12.24 -0.29 -20.39
C SER A 60 -12.03 -1.07 -19.09
N THR A 61 -12.49 -0.54 -17.95
CA THR A 61 -12.41 -1.24 -16.66
C THR A 61 -13.29 -2.48 -16.62
N SER A 62 -14.51 -2.43 -17.18
CA SER A 62 -15.39 -3.61 -17.26
C SER A 62 -14.78 -4.71 -18.16
N ARG A 63 -14.04 -4.33 -19.21
CA ARG A 63 -13.29 -5.29 -20.04
C ARG A 63 -12.17 -5.97 -19.26
N ALA A 64 -11.35 -5.22 -18.53
CA ALA A 64 -10.29 -5.78 -17.70
C ALA A 64 -10.84 -6.70 -16.60
N VAL A 65 -11.99 -6.34 -16.01
CA VAL A 65 -12.71 -7.17 -15.04
C VAL A 65 -13.15 -8.50 -15.67
N ARG A 66 -13.82 -8.46 -16.82
CA ARG A 66 -14.25 -9.68 -17.53
C ARG A 66 -13.07 -10.54 -17.98
N ALA A 67 -12.02 -9.92 -18.51
CA ALA A 67 -10.84 -10.61 -19.01
C ALA A 67 -10.02 -11.32 -17.92
N THR A 68 -10.22 -10.94 -16.65
CA THR A 68 -9.56 -11.55 -15.49
C THR A 68 -10.58 -12.13 -14.51
N SER A 69 -11.75 -12.55 -15.03
CA SER A 69 -12.84 -13.06 -14.19
C SER A 69 -12.36 -14.23 -13.34
N GLY A 70 -12.68 -14.21 -12.05
CA GLY A 70 -12.28 -15.23 -11.08
C GLY A 70 -10.79 -15.25 -10.72
N GLU A 71 -9.93 -14.51 -11.41
CA GLU A 71 -8.48 -14.58 -11.18
C GLU A 71 -8.03 -13.87 -9.90
N ILE A 72 -7.23 -14.56 -9.09
CA ILE A 72 -6.60 -14.05 -7.87
C ILE A 72 -5.13 -14.49 -7.77
N LEU A 73 -4.35 -13.83 -6.92
CA LEU A 73 -2.98 -14.19 -6.61
C LEU A 73 -2.90 -15.13 -5.41
N LEU A 74 -2.18 -16.23 -5.60
CA LEU A 74 -1.94 -17.25 -4.59
C LEU A 74 -0.45 -17.37 -4.29
N HIS A 75 -0.11 -17.63 -3.03
CA HIS A 75 1.20 -18.10 -2.57
C HIS A 75 0.96 -19.35 -1.73
N GLU A 76 1.64 -20.46 -2.03
CA GLU A 76 1.40 -21.76 -1.37
C GLU A 76 -0.09 -22.14 -1.34
N TYR A 77 -0.79 -21.93 -2.45
CA TYR A 77 -2.22 -22.21 -2.64
C TYR A 77 -3.20 -21.34 -1.82
N LEU A 78 -2.72 -20.40 -1.02
CA LEU A 78 -3.54 -19.46 -0.26
C LEU A 78 -3.56 -18.07 -0.91
N PRO A 79 -4.69 -17.34 -0.88
CA PRO A 79 -4.73 -15.96 -1.34
C PRO A 79 -3.75 -15.09 -0.58
N ILE A 80 -3.12 -14.15 -1.28
CA ILE A 80 -2.17 -13.23 -0.67
C ILE A 80 -2.83 -11.91 -0.23
N LEU A 81 -2.27 -11.26 0.78
CA LEU A 81 -2.57 -9.87 1.07
C LEU A 81 -1.84 -8.97 0.06
N SER A 82 -2.54 -8.62 -1.02
CA SER A 82 -1.99 -7.97 -2.21
C SER A 82 -2.02 -6.45 -2.10
N TYR A 83 -1.21 -5.90 -1.21
CA TYR A 83 -1.07 -4.45 -1.09
C TYR A 83 -0.59 -3.80 -2.40
N PHE A 84 -1.06 -2.58 -2.66
CA PHE A 84 -0.67 -1.77 -3.80
C PHE A 84 -0.71 -0.28 -3.44
N HIS A 85 0.05 0.54 -4.15
CA HIS A 85 0.15 1.98 -3.91
C HIS A 85 0.45 2.71 -5.23
N SER A 86 0.29 4.04 -5.24
CA SER A 86 0.42 4.82 -6.46
C SER A 86 1.81 4.77 -7.08
N THR A 87 2.82 5.30 -6.39
CA THR A 87 4.16 5.48 -6.95
C THR A 87 5.21 5.10 -5.91
N CYS A 88 6.18 4.25 -6.27
CA CYS A 88 7.16 3.76 -5.29
C CYS A 88 8.41 4.64 -5.19
N GLY A 89 8.68 5.50 -6.17
CA GLY A 89 9.88 6.35 -6.19
C GLY A 89 11.16 5.60 -6.61
N GLY A 90 11.02 4.54 -7.43
CA GLY A 90 12.15 3.77 -7.97
C GLY A 90 12.38 2.40 -7.33
N LYS A 91 11.80 2.14 -6.16
CA LYS A 91 11.82 0.82 -5.49
C LYS A 91 10.66 0.64 -4.52
N THR A 92 10.10 -0.57 -4.47
CA THR A 92 9.15 -0.98 -3.43
C THR A 92 9.92 -1.41 -2.18
N VAL A 93 9.22 -1.60 -1.07
CA VAL A 93 9.81 -1.99 0.21
C VAL A 93 9.14 -3.24 0.75
N SER A 94 9.88 -4.01 1.57
CA SER A 94 9.28 -5.08 2.35
C SER A 94 8.26 -4.52 3.34
N ASP A 95 7.15 -5.25 3.47
CA ASP A 95 6.10 -5.05 4.47
C ASP A 95 6.65 -4.86 5.90
N SER A 96 7.66 -5.63 6.28
CA SER A 96 8.29 -5.60 7.62
C SER A 96 8.89 -4.25 8.00
N LEU A 97 9.21 -3.38 7.02
CA LEU A 97 9.75 -2.04 7.23
C LEU A 97 8.66 -0.96 7.36
N VAL A 98 7.41 -1.30 7.02
CA VAL A 98 6.26 -0.40 7.11
C VAL A 98 5.36 -0.79 8.28
N TRP A 99 5.06 -2.07 8.44
CA TRP A 99 4.20 -2.60 9.49
C TRP A 99 5.00 -3.56 10.38
N LYS A 100 5.16 -3.16 11.65
CA LYS A 100 5.87 -3.97 12.65
C LYS A 100 5.18 -5.34 12.80
N LYS A 101 5.96 -6.42 12.89
CA LYS A 101 5.52 -7.83 12.96
C LYS A 101 4.90 -8.41 11.68
N SER A 102 4.93 -7.68 10.57
CA SER A 102 4.59 -8.21 9.25
C SER A 102 5.79 -8.95 8.64
N SER A 103 5.57 -10.15 8.11
CA SER A 103 6.60 -10.91 7.40
C SER A 103 5.96 -11.81 6.33
N MET A 104 5.40 -11.18 5.31
CA MET A 104 4.80 -11.87 4.17
C MET A 104 5.88 -12.18 3.11
N PRO A 105 6.16 -13.46 2.80
CA PRO A 105 7.28 -13.83 1.92
C PRO A 105 7.12 -13.31 0.48
N TYR A 106 5.90 -13.02 0.06
CA TYR A 106 5.55 -12.46 -1.24
C TYR A 106 5.64 -10.92 -1.31
N LEU A 107 5.78 -10.21 -0.17
CA LEU A 107 5.90 -8.74 -0.11
C LEU A 107 7.33 -8.31 0.16
N LYS A 108 8.22 -8.60 -0.79
CA LYS A 108 9.62 -8.17 -0.76
C LYS A 108 9.79 -6.84 -1.52
N GLY A 109 10.79 -6.07 -1.13
CA GLY A 109 11.20 -4.88 -1.89
C GLY A 109 11.80 -5.28 -3.24
N VAL A 110 11.36 -4.63 -4.31
CA VAL A 110 11.87 -4.84 -5.68
C VAL A 110 12.20 -3.50 -6.33
N ARG A 111 13.23 -3.49 -7.18
CA ARG A 111 13.55 -2.32 -8.01
C ARG A 111 12.44 -2.06 -9.02
N CYS A 112 12.04 -0.80 -9.17
CA CYS A 112 10.98 -0.38 -10.10
C CYS A 112 11.51 0.73 -11.02
N GLY A 113 12.02 0.34 -12.18
CA GLY A 113 12.52 1.26 -13.22
C GLY A 113 11.42 1.88 -14.11
N TYR A 114 10.14 1.73 -13.75
CA TYR A 114 9.00 1.98 -14.63
C TYR A 114 8.07 3.10 -14.17
N CYS A 115 8.35 3.74 -13.02
CA CYS A 115 7.44 4.70 -12.40
C CYS A 115 7.88 6.17 -12.49
N SER A 116 8.99 6.47 -13.20
CA SER A 116 9.55 7.83 -13.33
C SER A 116 8.61 8.83 -13.98
N ASP A 117 7.71 8.37 -14.85
CA ASP A 117 6.73 9.22 -15.55
C ASP A 117 5.58 9.69 -14.64
N SER A 118 5.55 9.24 -13.38
CA SER A 118 4.53 9.65 -12.42
C SER A 118 4.69 11.11 -12.02
N THR A 119 3.60 11.88 -12.08
CA THR A 119 3.55 13.23 -11.51
C THR A 119 3.69 13.24 -9.98
N ARG A 120 3.64 12.06 -9.35
CA ARG A 120 3.84 11.83 -7.90
C ARG A 120 5.19 11.14 -7.64
N TYR A 121 6.13 11.18 -8.59
CA TYR A 121 7.44 10.52 -8.44
C TYR A 121 8.30 11.17 -7.36
N SER A 122 8.30 12.50 -7.26
CA SER A 122 9.02 13.26 -6.25
C SER A 122 8.13 14.33 -5.64
N TRP A 123 8.41 14.70 -4.39
CA TRP A 123 7.67 15.71 -3.66
C TRP A 123 8.58 16.47 -2.70
N GLU A 124 8.17 17.69 -2.36
CA GLU A 124 8.80 18.52 -1.34
C GLU A 124 7.72 19.13 -0.46
N THR A 125 7.96 19.19 0.85
CA THR A 125 7.07 19.87 1.80
C THR A 125 7.88 20.54 2.91
N LYS A 126 7.29 21.57 3.50
CA LYS A 126 7.85 22.27 4.66
C LYS A 126 6.94 22.04 5.86
N LEU A 127 7.51 21.56 6.95
CA LEU A 127 6.80 21.33 8.21
C LEU A 127 7.37 22.26 9.27
N SER A 128 6.55 23.16 9.78
CA SER A 128 6.96 23.98 10.93
C SER A 128 6.96 23.17 12.22
N LEU A 129 7.80 23.54 13.18
CA LEU A 129 7.78 22.92 14.52
C LEU A 129 6.39 23.06 15.18
N GLY A 130 5.71 24.18 14.95
CA GLY A 130 4.34 24.42 15.43
C GLY A 130 3.34 23.40 14.87
N GLN A 131 3.38 23.14 13.55
CA GLN A 131 2.52 22.12 12.92
C GLN A 131 2.79 20.73 13.49
N ILE A 132 4.06 20.33 13.60
CA ILE A 132 4.44 19.01 14.14
C ILE A 132 3.94 18.88 15.59
N ARG A 133 4.17 19.91 16.41
CA ARG A 133 3.74 19.94 17.81
C ARG A 133 2.21 19.85 17.94
N ASN A 134 1.47 20.56 17.08
CA ASN A 134 0.00 20.53 17.09
C ASN A 134 -0.53 19.13 16.73
N CYS A 135 -0.01 18.53 15.66
CA CYS A 135 -0.37 17.17 15.25
C CYS A 135 -0.04 16.12 16.34
N LEU A 136 1.12 16.23 16.99
CA LEU A 136 1.46 15.37 18.12
C LEU A 136 0.53 15.61 19.31
N SER A 137 0.15 16.86 19.57
CA SER A 137 -0.67 17.20 20.73
C SER A 137 -2.08 16.62 20.66
N VAL A 138 -2.63 16.51 19.46
CA VAL A 138 -3.92 15.85 19.22
C VAL A 138 -3.88 14.37 19.66
N LYS A 139 -2.75 13.68 19.47
CA LYS A 139 -2.63 12.25 19.77
C LYS A 139 -2.09 11.94 21.17
N TYR A 140 -1.18 12.77 21.67
CA TYR A 140 -0.40 12.48 22.89
C TYR A 140 -0.61 13.49 24.03
N GLY A 141 -1.56 14.42 23.90
CA GLY A 141 -1.79 15.48 24.88
C GLY A 141 -0.76 16.61 24.76
N VAL A 142 -0.60 17.43 25.79
CA VAL A 142 0.21 18.66 25.70
C VAL A 142 1.69 18.34 25.37
N ILE A 143 2.15 18.79 24.20
CA ILE A 143 3.56 18.66 23.79
C ILE A 143 4.29 19.99 24.03
N GLY A 144 5.34 19.93 24.84
CA GLY A 144 6.27 21.04 25.05
C GLY A 144 7.06 21.43 23.79
N GLU A 145 7.93 22.43 23.90
CA GLU A 145 8.76 22.88 22.78
C GLU A 145 9.62 21.74 22.22
N ILE A 146 9.63 21.58 20.89
CA ILE A 146 10.42 20.54 20.21
C ILE A 146 11.86 21.00 20.12
N ARG A 147 12.78 20.22 20.72
CA ARG A 147 14.22 20.48 20.75
C ARG A 147 14.97 19.78 19.61
N SER A 148 14.53 18.57 19.23
CA SER A 148 15.14 17.82 18.13
C SER A 148 14.20 16.79 17.52
N LEU A 149 14.38 16.51 16.23
CA LEU A 149 13.75 15.40 15.53
C LEU A 149 14.82 14.57 14.81
N SER A 150 14.71 13.25 14.92
CA SER A 150 15.62 12.31 14.26
C SER A 150 14.84 11.21 13.56
N PHE A 151 15.28 10.86 12.35
CA PHE A 151 14.64 9.86 11.50
C PHE A 151 15.57 8.65 11.34
N LYS A 152 15.19 7.51 11.93
CA LYS A 152 15.87 6.24 11.66
C LYS A 152 15.37 5.69 10.33
N LYS A 153 16.31 5.19 9.52
CA LYS A 153 16.01 4.66 8.19
C LYS A 153 16.55 3.26 7.99
N LYS A 154 15.84 2.49 7.18
CA LYS A 154 16.29 1.23 6.61
C LYS A 154 15.82 1.19 5.16
N ASP A 155 16.70 0.79 4.25
CA ASP A 155 16.42 0.80 2.80
C ASP A 155 15.89 2.17 2.31
N ASP A 156 16.51 3.25 2.77
CA ASP A 156 16.16 4.66 2.51
C ASP A 156 14.80 5.15 3.01
N ARG A 157 14.02 4.28 3.64
CA ARG A 157 12.70 4.61 4.19
C ARG A 157 12.78 4.81 5.69
N VAL A 158 12.04 5.81 6.18
CA VAL A 158 11.94 6.11 7.61
C VAL A 158 11.16 5.00 8.31
N THR A 159 11.80 4.32 9.26
CA THR A 159 11.19 3.26 10.07
C THR A 159 10.70 3.77 11.42
N ASP A 160 11.44 4.71 12.01
CA ASP A 160 11.13 5.27 13.33
C ASP A 160 11.49 6.75 13.39
N VAL A 161 10.70 7.52 14.13
CA VAL A 161 10.89 8.94 14.38
C VAL A 161 11.05 9.16 15.87
N ILE A 162 12.13 9.83 16.26
CA ILE A 162 12.44 10.17 17.65
C ILE A 162 12.34 11.68 17.79
N ILE A 163 11.44 12.13 18.67
CA ILE A 163 11.14 13.54 18.90
C ILE A 163 11.45 13.86 20.36
N ARG A 164 12.43 14.74 20.59
CA ARG A 164 12.72 15.26 21.93
C ARG A 164 12.05 16.61 22.09
N HIS A 165 11.25 16.75 23.14
CA HIS A 165 10.58 17.99 23.48
C HIS A 165 10.81 18.32 24.95
N ALA A 166 10.38 19.51 25.39
CA ALA A 166 10.62 19.98 26.76
C ALA A 166 10.07 19.04 27.86
N GLY A 167 9.06 18.23 27.55
CA GLY A 167 8.43 17.28 28.48
C GLY A 167 8.90 15.83 28.36
N GLY A 168 9.84 15.50 27.47
CA GLY A 168 10.33 14.13 27.32
C GLY A 168 10.70 13.73 25.89
N ILE A 169 10.63 12.42 25.64
CA ILE A 169 10.97 11.79 24.36
C ILE A 169 9.78 10.98 23.86
N ILE A 170 9.38 11.24 22.62
CA ILE A 170 8.37 10.46 21.91
C ILE A 170 9.08 9.65 20.82
N THR A 171 8.79 8.35 20.74
CA THR A 171 9.26 7.47 19.67
C THR A 171 8.07 6.87 18.95
N LEU A 172 8.03 7.04 17.62
CA LEU A 172 6.93 6.62 16.76
C LEU A 172 7.44 5.74 15.63
N GLY A 173 6.59 4.85 15.10
CA GLY A 173 6.85 4.27 13.79
C GLY A 173 6.80 5.36 12.71
N GLY A 174 7.56 5.18 11.63
CA GLY A 174 7.56 6.11 10.49
C GLY A 174 6.16 6.27 9.91
N ASN A 175 5.41 5.18 9.76
CA ASN A 175 4.03 5.22 9.27
C ASN A 175 3.10 5.97 10.23
N ASP A 176 3.25 5.78 11.54
CA ASP A 176 2.47 6.53 12.54
C ASP A 176 2.76 8.03 12.45
N PHE A 177 4.03 8.42 12.28
CA PHE A 177 4.40 9.81 12.08
C PHE A 177 3.80 10.39 10.79
N ARG A 178 3.86 9.66 9.68
CA ARG A 178 3.24 10.07 8.41
C ARG A 178 1.73 10.32 8.57
N LEU A 179 1.04 9.46 9.30
CA LEU A 179 -0.41 9.53 9.52
C LEU A 179 -0.83 10.62 10.54
N LEU A 180 0.10 11.28 11.23
CA LEU A 180 -0.21 12.43 12.07
C LEU A 180 -0.66 13.66 11.26
N PHE A 181 -0.23 13.75 9.99
CA PHE A 181 -0.48 14.91 9.17
C PHE A 181 -1.68 14.65 8.25
N PRO A 182 -2.58 15.64 8.08
CA PRO A 182 -3.74 15.48 7.22
C PRO A 182 -3.35 15.36 5.75
N GLY A 183 -4.15 14.60 5.00
CA GLY A 183 -4.07 14.48 3.55
C GLY A 183 -2.71 13.97 3.06
N ASP A 184 -2.19 14.65 2.02
CA ASP A 184 -0.96 14.28 1.31
C ASP A 184 0.29 15.01 1.83
N THR A 185 0.26 15.56 3.05
CA THR A 185 1.36 16.38 3.59
C THR A 185 2.69 15.62 3.55
N ILE A 186 2.71 14.37 4.00
CA ILE A 186 3.83 13.44 3.87
C ILE A 186 3.41 12.30 2.94
N GLN A 187 3.86 12.37 1.70
CA GLN A 187 3.38 11.50 0.63
C GLN A 187 3.89 10.06 0.74
N SER A 188 5.09 9.86 1.28
CA SER A 188 5.70 8.53 1.50
C SER A 188 6.67 8.55 2.69
N LEU A 189 7.16 7.38 3.09
CA LEU A 189 8.27 7.26 4.06
C LEU A 189 9.66 7.33 3.40
N TYR A 190 9.72 7.52 2.08
CA TYR A 190 10.97 7.60 1.32
C TYR A 190 11.36 9.06 1.13
N PHE A 191 11.99 9.67 2.13
CA PHE A 191 12.39 11.08 2.09
C PHE A 191 13.66 11.37 2.88
N THR A 192 14.34 12.45 2.53
CA THR A 192 15.38 13.12 3.32
C THR A 192 14.81 14.34 4.04
N SER A 193 15.36 14.67 5.21
CA SER A 193 14.97 15.82 6.01
C SER A 193 16.13 16.78 6.20
N THR A 194 15.90 18.07 5.99
CA THR A 194 16.83 19.14 6.32
C THR A 194 16.22 20.02 7.40
N GLN A 195 16.93 20.21 8.51
CA GLN A 195 16.48 21.10 9.57
C GLN A 195 16.72 22.57 9.18
N VAL A 196 15.72 23.40 9.45
CA VAL A 196 15.75 24.86 9.26
C VAL A 196 15.27 25.52 10.55
N SER A 197 15.53 26.82 10.72
CA SER A 197 15.22 27.56 11.96
C SER A 197 13.76 27.44 12.40
N THR A 198 12.82 27.29 11.46
CA THR A 198 11.37 27.21 11.72
C THR A 198 10.79 25.79 11.69
N GLY A 199 11.61 24.76 11.40
CA GLY A 199 11.13 23.38 11.26
C GLY A 199 11.98 22.49 10.35
N LEU A 200 11.33 21.78 9.43
CA LEU A 200 11.93 20.81 8.53
C LEU A 200 11.52 21.06 7.08
N ILE A 201 12.47 20.88 6.16
CA ILE A 201 12.19 20.68 4.74
C ILE A 201 12.33 19.18 4.47
N LEU A 202 11.28 18.55 3.96
CA LEU A 202 11.30 17.15 3.55
C LEU A 202 11.29 17.08 2.03
N LYS A 203 12.23 16.32 1.46
CA LYS A 203 12.27 15.99 0.03
C LYS A 203 12.19 14.49 -0.12
N GLY A 204 11.20 14.00 -0.86
CA GLY A 204 10.93 12.59 -0.95
C GLY A 204 10.49 12.10 -2.32
N PHE A 205 10.31 10.79 -2.40
CA PHE A 205 9.95 10.08 -3.60
C PHE A 205 8.75 9.17 -3.38
N GLY A 206 7.93 9.04 -4.42
CA GLY A 206 6.74 8.21 -4.43
C GLY A 206 5.59 8.74 -3.58
N TRP A 207 4.45 8.07 -3.70
CA TRP A 207 3.22 8.36 -2.99
C TRP A 207 2.54 7.03 -2.60
N GLY A 208 2.31 6.88 -1.28
CA GLY A 208 1.79 5.68 -0.66
C GLY A 208 2.82 4.90 0.17
N HIS A 209 2.40 3.76 0.71
CA HIS A 209 3.19 2.98 1.68
C HIS A 209 4.41 2.28 1.04
N GLY A 210 4.38 2.02 -0.27
CA GLY A 210 5.55 1.48 -1.00
C GLY A 210 5.65 -0.05 -1.03
N VAL A 211 4.68 -0.77 -0.47
CA VAL A 211 4.67 -2.25 -0.38
C VAL A 211 3.85 -2.83 -1.53
N GLY A 212 4.26 -3.98 -2.06
CA GLY A 212 3.56 -4.68 -3.14
C GLY A 212 3.57 -3.89 -4.45
N MET A 213 2.46 -3.89 -5.18
CA MET A 213 2.42 -3.35 -6.54
C MET A 213 2.44 -1.82 -6.59
N CYS A 214 3.36 -1.26 -7.39
CA CYS A 214 3.36 0.15 -7.75
C CYS A 214 2.47 0.38 -8.99
N GLN A 215 1.40 1.16 -8.87
CA GLN A 215 0.43 1.40 -9.94
C GLN A 215 1.08 2.07 -11.16
N TRP A 216 1.84 3.14 -10.96
CA TRP A 216 2.58 3.80 -12.04
C TRP A 216 3.68 2.91 -12.63
N GLY A 217 4.26 2.04 -11.82
CA GLY A 217 5.22 1.06 -12.32
C GLY A 217 4.56 -0.04 -13.17
N ALA A 218 3.39 -0.54 -12.76
CA ALA A 218 2.56 -1.44 -13.56
C ALA A 218 2.17 -0.80 -14.89
N ARG A 219 1.81 0.50 -14.88
CA ARG A 219 1.57 1.29 -16.08
C ARG A 219 2.80 1.34 -17.01
N GLY A 220 3.96 1.69 -16.46
CA GLY A 220 5.21 1.75 -17.25
C GLY A 220 5.63 0.38 -17.80
N MET A 221 5.42 -0.71 -17.05
CA MET A 221 5.61 -2.06 -17.55
C MET A 221 4.63 -2.40 -18.68
N ALA A 222 3.34 -2.07 -18.53
CA ALA A 222 2.36 -2.31 -19.59
C ALA A 222 2.71 -1.56 -20.88
N ARG A 223 3.19 -0.31 -20.79
CA ARG A 223 3.72 0.47 -21.93
C ARG A 223 4.93 -0.18 -22.61
N LYS A 224 5.72 -0.94 -21.86
CA LYS A 224 6.86 -1.71 -22.37
C LYS A 224 6.46 -3.10 -22.88
N GLY A 225 5.16 -3.40 -22.95
CA GLY A 225 4.64 -4.66 -23.51
C GLY A 225 4.54 -5.83 -22.53
N PHE A 226 4.82 -5.62 -21.23
CA PHE A 226 4.65 -6.66 -20.23
C PHE A 226 3.17 -6.98 -20.01
N ARG A 227 2.85 -8.27 -19.95
CA ARG A 227 1.51 -8.76 -19.61
C ARG A 227 1.25 -8.66 -18.12
N TYR A 228 -0.01 -8.53 -17.73
CA TYR A 228 -0.43 -8.36 -16.33
C TYR A 228 0.13 -9.44 -15.40
N ARG A 229 0.22 -10.70 -15.86
CA ARG A 229 0.84 -11.79 -15.07
C ARG A 229 2.33 -11.56 -14.81
N GLN A 230 3.05 -10.96 -15.75
CA GLN A 230 4.45 -10.59 -15.57
C GLN A 230 4.58 -9.39 -14.63
N ILE A 231 3.68 -8.41 -14.75
CA ILE A 231 3.60 -7.26 -13.84
C ILE A 231 3.38 -7.74 -12.39
N LEU A 232 2.39 -8.60 -12.16
CA LEU A 232 2.08 -9.10 -10.82
C LEU A 232 3.23 -9.92 -10.22
N ARG A 233 3.86 -10.81 -11.01
CA ARG A 233 5.03 -11.58 -10.54
C ARG A 233 6.27 -10.72 -10.29
N HIS A 234 6.37 -9.55 -10.92
CA HIS A 234 7.45 -8.60 -10.63
C HIS A 234 7.29 -8.00 -9.23
N TYR A 235 6.06 -7.66 -8.83
CA TYR A 235 5.80 -6.99 -7.54
C TYR A 235 5.51 -7.93 -6.38
N TYR A 236 5.04 -9.14 -6.64
CA TYR A 236 4.72 -10.13 -5.64
C TYR A 236 5.58 -11.38 -5.86
N ALA A 237 6.48 -11.68 -4.92
CA ALA A 237 7.44 -12.77 -5.07
C ALA A 237 6.75 -14.14 -4.88
N GLY A 238 7.08 -15.11 -5.74
CA GLY A 238 6.60 -16.49 -5.60
C GLY A 238 5.10 -16.69 -5.79
N VAL A 239 4.39 -15.70 -6.37
CA VAL A 239 2.95 -15.81 -6.59
C VAL A 239 2.60 -16.47 -7.91
N HIS A 240 1.44 -17.13 -7.91
CA HIS A 240 0.80 -17.67 -9.11
C HIS A 240 -0.61 -17.13 -9.22
N VAL A 241 -1.10 -16.97 -10.45
CA VAL A 241 -2.51 -16.60 -10.68
C VAL A 241 -3.34 -17.88 -10.65
N GLY A 242 -4.23 -17.98 -9.66
CA GLY A 242 -5.25 -19.01 -9.57
C GLY A 242 -6.63 -18.45 -9.92
N SER A 243 -7.66 -19.30 -9.85
CA SER A 243 -9.06 -18.90 -10.06
C SER A 243 -9.91 -19.32 -8.88
N VAL A 244 -10.82 -18.45 -8.45
CA VAL A 244 -11.94 -18.84 -7.60
C VAL A 244 -13.10 -19.27 -8.50
N GLY A 245 -13.59 -20.50 -8.35
CA GLY A 245 -14.73 -21.01 -9.10
C GLY A 245 -16.07 -20.43 -8.60
N HIS A 246 -17.09 -20.44 -9.45
CA HIS A 246 -18.46 -20.06 -9.11
C HIS A 246 -19.18 -21.07 -8.19
N THR A 247 -18.56 -22.20 -7.87
CA THR A 247 -19.11 -23.22 -6.98
C THR A 247 -18.83 -22.87 -5.52
N ASN A 248 -19.88 -22.41 -4.84
CA ASN A 248 -20.07 -22.39 -3.39
C ASN A 248 -18.81 -22.31 -2.53
N ILE A 249 -18.56 -21.07 -2.13
CA ILE A 249 -17.57 -20.51 -1.22
C ILE A 249 -17.68 -21.08 0.24
N ALA A 250 -18.09 -22.33 0.43
CA ALA A 250 -18.16 -22.99 1.75
C ALA A 250 -17.87 -24.52 1.75
N ALA A 251 -17.68 -25.19 0.60
CA ALA A 251 -17.64 -26.66 0.58
C ALA A 251 -16.24 -27.31 0.51
N THR A 252 -15.20 -26.63 0.02
CA THR A 252 -13.93 -27.30 -0.31
C THR A 252 -12.90 -27.40 0.82
N LEU A 253 -13.30 -27.14 2.07
CA LEU A 253 -12.48 -27.37 3.26
C LEU A 253 -12.97 -28.56 4.11
N LYS A 254 -14.08 -29.23 3.74
CA LYS A 254 -14.62 -30.38 4.48
C LYS A 254 -14.30 -31.76 3.89
N GLU A 255 -13.61 -31.84 2.75
CA GLU A 255 -13.30 -33.13 2.10
C GLU A 255 -11.81 -33.51 2.13
N ARG A 256 -11.01 -32.94 3.04
CA ARG A 256 -9.60 -33.33 3.22
C ARG A 256 -9.21 -33.62 4.67
N GLU A 257 -10.13 -34.13 5.47
CA GLU A 257 -9.74 -34.95 6.63
C GLU A 257 -9.71 -36.42 6.17
N PRO A 258 -8.54 -37.08 6.10
CA PRO A 258 -8.52 -38.53 5.95
C PRO A 258 -9.02 -39.15 7.26
N ASN A 259 -10.04 -40.00 7.15
CA ASN A 259 -10.36 -40.98 8.19
C ASN A 259 -9.11 -41.81 8.51
N ARG A 260 -8.49 -41.55 9.67
CA ARG A 260 -7.90 -42.55 10.60
C ARG A 260 -7.25 -41.87 11.80
#